data_AF-A0AB33IRU8-F1
#
_entry.id   AF-A0AB33IRU8-F1
#
_cell.length_a   1.000
_cell.length_b   1.000
_cell.length_c   1.000
_cell.angle_alpha   90.00
_cell.angle_beta   90.00
_cell.angle_gamma   90.00
#
_symmetry.space_group_name_H-M   'P 1'
#
loop_
_entity.id
_entity.type
_entity.pdbx_description
1 polymer ?
#
loop_
_entity_poly.entity_id
_entity_poly.type
_entity_poly.pdbx_seq_one_letter_code
_entity_poly.pdbx_strand_id
1 'polypeptide(L)' 'MVGSLPLSLPASDRQITTTVGDVMLYNGNQLVIFLSSNSWSYTRLGKIDGGSVEEVKNFFGGDKAVVVLSLPKK' A
#
# COMPACT_ATOMS: atom_id res chain seq x y z
N MET A 1 2.33 -6.93 1.71
CA MET A 1 2.44 -6.83 3.18
C MET A 1 1.34 -5.94 3.74
N VAL A 2 1.04 -6.05 5.03
CA VAL A 2 0.01 -5.25 5.72
C VAL A 2 0.58 -4.65 7.00
N GLY A 3 0.24 -3.39 7.28
CA GLY A 3 0.59 -2.69 8.51
C GLY A 3 -0.61 -1.95 9.09
N SER A 4 -0.81 -2.03 10.40
CA SER A 4 -1.88 -1.31 11.09
C SER A 4 -1.54 0.18 11.25
N LEU A 5 -2.52 1.04 11.00
CA LEU A 5 -2.44 2.46 11.32
C LEU A 5 -2.93 2.70 12.76
N PRO A 6 -2.40 3.71 13.46
CA PRO A 6 -2.82 4.04 14.83
C PRO A 6 -4.24 4.65 14.88
N LEU A 7 -4.81 4.99 13.72
CA LEU A 7 -6.12 5.63 13.59
C LEU A 7 -6.82 5.15 12.32
N SER A 8 -8.14 5.28 12.30
CA SER A 8 -8.95 5.05 11.11
C SER A 8 -8.94 6.28 10.21
N LEU A 9 -8.70 6.07 8.93
CA LEU A 9 -8.80 7.06 7.86
C LEU A 9 -10.15 6.92 7.13
N PRO A 10 -10.66 8.01 6.54
CA PRO A 10 -11.78 7.91 5.61
C PRO A 10 -11.46 6.94 4.46
N ALA A 11 -12.42 6.07 4.14
CA ALA A 11 -12.30 5.09 3.08
C ALA A 11 -13.37 5.32 2.00
N SER A 12 -13.01 5.12 0.75
CA SER A 12 -13.89 5.09 -0.42
C SER A 12 -13.63 3.78 -1.16
N ASP A 13 -13.96 2.67 -0.50
CA ASP A 13 -13.61 1.34 -0.99
C ASP A 13 -14.31 0.99 -2.30
N ARG A 14 -13.56 0.38 -3.22
CA ARG A 14 -14.05 -0.11 -4.51
C ARG A 14 -13.34 -1.42 -4.88
N GLN A 15 -13.96 -2.21 -5.74
CA GLN A 15 -13.33 -3.40 -6.31
C GLN A 15 -12.11 -2.99 -7.14
N ILE A 16 -10.92 -3.38 -6.72
CA ILE A 16 -9.65 -3.04 -7.37
C ILE A 16 -8.81 -4.30 -7.53
N THR A 17 -8.30 -4.51 -8.74
CA THR A 17 -7.23 -5.49 -9.01
C THR A 17 -5.88 -4.80 -8.90
N THR A 18 -5.05 -5.27 -7.98
CA THR A 18 -3.77 -4.66 -7.64
C THR A 18 -2.63 -5.21 -8.47
N THR A 19 -1.54 -4.45 -8.52
CA THR A 19 -0.28 -4.79 -9.15
C THR A 19 0.86 -4.50 -8.18
N VAL A 20 2.05 -5.00 -8.51
CA VAL A 20 3.25 -4.74 -7.70
C VAL A 20 3.47 -3.24 -7.54
N GLY A 21 3.70 -2.82 -6.30
CA GLY A 21 3.90 -1.43 -5.91
C GLY A 21 2.63 -0.65 -5.60
N ASP A 22 1.43 -1.20 -5.85
CA ASP A 22 0.19 -0.53 -5.46
C ASP A 22 0.10 -0.40 -3.93
N VAL A 23 -0.31 0.80 -3.48
CA VAL A 23 -0.49 1.15 -2.07
C VAL A 23 -1.97 1.42 -1.82
N MET A 24 -2.56 0.64 -0.93
CA MET A 24 -4.00 0.63 -0.66
C MET A 24 -4.26 0.81 0.84
N LEU A 25 -5.41 1.41 1.16
CA LEU A 25 -6.02 1.35 2.48
C LEU A 25 -7.06 0.23 2.47
N TYR A 26 -7.00 -0.63 3.48
CA TYR A 26 -7.93 -1.72 3.71
C TYR A 26 -8.62 -1.53 5.06
N ASN A 27 -9.95 -1.72 5.08
CA ASN A 27 -10.79 -1.62 6.28
C ASN A 27 -10.66 -0.28 7.04
N GLY A 28 -10.27 0.79 6.35
CA GLY A 28 -10.08 2.12 6.94
C GLY A 28 -8.88 2.28 7.87
N ASN A 29 -8.19 1.23 8.31
CA ASN A 29 -7.11 1.33 9.30
C ASN A 29 -5.89 0.44 8.99
N GLN A 30 -5.81 -0.17 7.81
CA GLN A 30 -4.68 -1.00 7.41
C GLN A 30 -4.04 -0.48 6.12
N LEU A 31 -2.74 -0.23 6.15
CA LEU A 31 -1.94 0.10 4.98
C LEU A 31 -1.46 -1.21 4.33
N VAL A 32 -1.71 -1.37 3.03
CA VAL A 32 -1.32 -2.56 2.26
C VAL A 32 -0.43 -2.14 1.10
N ILE A 33 0.74 -2.76 0.99
CA ILE A 33 1.64 -2.64 -0.17
C ILE A 33 1.67 -3.98 -0.88
N PHE A 34 1.30 -3.98 -2.16
CA PHE A 34 1.18 -5.19 -2.96
C PHE A 34 2.50 -5.56 -3.63
N LEU A 35 2.93 -6.81 -3.44
CA LEU A 35 4.08 -7.43 -4.12
C LEU A 35 3.65 -8.51 -5.12
N SER A 36 2.34 -8.69 -5.26
CA SER A 36 1.65 -9.60 -6.18
C SER A 36 0.26 -9.02 -6.48
N SER A 37 -0.47 -9.65 -7.41
CA SER A 37 -1.84 -9.24 -7.74
C SER A 37 -2.85 -9.81 -6.74
N ASN A 38 -3.85 -9.02 -6.39
CA ASN A 38 -5.04 -9.42 -5.65
C ASN A 38 -6.25 -8.58 -6.09
N SER A 39 -7.46 -9.11 -5.94
CA SER A 39 -8.70 -8.40 -6.25
C SER A 39 -9.63 -8.40 -5.05
N TRP A 40 -9.89 -7.22 -4.48
CA TRP A 40 -10.81 -7.05 -3.35
C TRP A 40 -11.34 -5.60 -3.29
N SER A 41 -12.12 -5.31 -2.25
CA SER A 41 -12.58 -3.97 -1.91
C SER A 41 -11.50 -3.18 -1.18
N TYR A 42 -10.98 -2.12 -1.81
CA TYR A 42 -9.89 -1.27 -1.30
C TYR A 42 -10.13 0.21 -1.59
N THR A 43 -9.48 1.07 -0.80
CA THR A 43 -9.31 2.49 -1.13
C THR A 43 -7.90 2.72 -1.67
N ARG A 44 -7.77 3.24 -2.90
CA ARG A 44 -6.45 3.52 -3.51
C ARG A 44 -5.81 4.75 -2.87
N LEU A 45 -4.61 4.58 -2.32
CA LEU A 45 -3.79 5.68 -1.81
C LEU A 45 -2.75 6.13 -2.83
N GLY A 46 -2.19 5.18 -3.60
CA GLY A 46 -1.20 5.51 -4.61
C GLY A 46 -0.50 4.28 -5.18
N LYS A 47 0.65 4.52 -5.79
CA LYS A 47 1.58 3.50 -6.27
C LYS A 47 2.99 3.99 -5.97
N ILE A 48 3.87 3.09 -5.55
CA ILE A 48 5.29 3.39 -5.40
C ILE A 48 5.80 3.85 -6.77
N ASP A 49 6.32 5.07 -6.80
CA ASP A 49 7.00 5.62 -7.95
C ASP A 49 8.52 5.42 -7.77
N GLY A 50 9.21 5.19 -8.88
CA GLY A 50 10.62 4.80 -8.89
C GLY A 50 10.85 3.31 -8.62
N GLY A 51 11.83 2.76 -9.33
CA GLY A 51 12.27 1.37 -9.24
C GLY A 51 11.49 0.38 -10.11
N SER A 52 12.13 -0.72 -10.48
CA SER A 52 11.51 -1.83 -11.20
C SER A 52 10.60 -2.67 -10.27
N VAL A 53 9.80 -3.54 -10.89
CA VAL A 53 8.97 -4.53 -10.17
C VAL A 53 9.83 -5.41 -9.25
N GLU A 54 11.00 -5.83 -9.71
CA GLU A 54 11.96 -6.63 -8.95
C GLU A 54 12.55 -5.85 -7.79
N GLU A 55 12.91 -4.58 -8.00
CA GLU A 55 13.44 -3.72 -6.94
C GLU A 55 12.43 -3.50 -5.81
N VAL A 56 11.17 -3.24 -6.15
CA VAL A 56 10.09 -3.12 -5.15
C VAL A 56 9.89 -4.42 -4.39
N LYS A 57 9.88 -5.57 -5.08
CA LYS A 57 9.78 -6.89 -4.45
C LYS A 57 10.95 -7.16 -3.51
N ASN A 58 12.17 -6.84 -3.94
CA ASN A 58 13.37 -7.07 -3.13
C ASN A 58 13.42 -6.15 -1.91
N PHE A 59 13.05 -4.87 -2.07
CA PHE A 59 13.03 -3.91 -0.97
C PHE A 59 12.03 -4.29 0.13
N PHE A 60 10.82 -4.69 -0.26
CA PHE A 60 9.76 -5.09 0.69
C PHE A 60 9.72 -6.60 0.98
N GLY A 61 10.65 -7.38 0.40
CA GLY A 61 10.71 -8.84 0.54
C GLY A 61 11.42 -9.33 1.80
N GLY A 62 11.99 -8.41 2.60
CA GLY A 62 12.59 -8.75 3.89
C GLY A 62 11.58 -8.89 5.03
N ASP A 63 12.09 -9.18 6.23
CA ASP A 63 11.26 -9.47 7.42
C ASP A 63 10.51 -8.25 7.97
N LYS A 64 11.07 -7.05 7.77
CA LYS A 64 10.53 -5.81 8.34
C LYS A 64 10.75 -4.63 7.40
N ALA A 65 9.68 -3.86 7.20
CA ALA A 65 9.75 -2.53 6.59
C ALA A 65 9.07 -1.52 7.52
N VAL A 66 9.61 -0.30 7.58
CA VAL A 66 8.99 0.84 8.27
C VAL A 66 8.54 1.83 7.20
N VAL A 67 7.25 2.14 7.20
CA VAL A 67 6.63 3.06 6.24
C VAL A 67 6.05 4.25 7.00
N VAL A 68 6.36 5.46 6.53
CA VAL A 68 5.86 6.71 7.12
C VAL A 68 5.08 7.46 6.05
N LEU A 69 3.81 7.73 6.33
CA LEU A 69 2.98 8.59 5.49
C LEU A 69 3.16 10.04 5.93
N SER A 70 3.34 10.94 4.98
CA SER A 70 3.39 12.38 5.24
C SER A 70 2.64 13.13 4.14
N LEU A 71 2.10 14.29 4.49
CA LEU A 71 1.59 15.21 3.50
C LEU A 71 2.77 15.93 2.84
N PRO A 72 2.67 16.25 1.53
CA PRO A 72 3.66 17.09 0.88
C PRO A 72 3.85 18.40 1.68
N LYS A 73 5.10 18.80 1.86
CA LYS A 73 5.39 20.16 2.35
C LYS A 73 4.95 21.14 1.26
N LYS A 74 4.24 22.20 1.67
CA LYS A 74 3.91 23.32 0.78
C LYS A 74 5.17 24.02 0.29
#